data_AF-A0A7C9DRK6-F1
#
_entry.id   AF-A0A7C9DRK6-F1
#
_cell.length_a   1.000
_cell.length_b   1.000
_cell.length_c   1.000
_cell.angle_alpha   90.00
_cell.angle_beta   90.00
_cell.angle_gamma   90.00
#
_symmetry.space_group_name_H-M   'P 1'
#
loop_
_entity.id
_entity.type
_entity.pdbx_description
1 polymer ?
#
loop_
_entity_poly.entity_id
_entity_poly.type
_entity_poly.pdbx_seq_one_letter_code
_entity_poly.pdbx_strand_id
1 'polypeptide(L)'
;ADFGLSRLFPADVTHVSTAPQGTPGYLDPEYHQCYQLTAKSDVYSFGVVLLELISSLPAVDMKRQKHEINLSNYAMNRIKQGAFADLVDQRLGFGSGVK
;
A
#
# COMPACT_ATOMS: atom_id res chain seq x y z
N ALA A 1 -16.49 -8.09 -2.45
CA ALA A 1 -15.21 -8.42 -1.82
C ALA A 1 -14.69 -9.70 -2.47
N ASP A 2 -13.40 -9.75 -2.81
CA ASP A 2 -12.75 -10.92 -3.41
C ASP A 2 -11.83 -11.56 -2.37
N PHE A 3 -12.28 -12.67 -1.79
CA PHE A 3 -11.54 -13.46 -0.81
C PHE A 3 -10.91 -14.72 -1.43
N GLY A 4 -10.81 -14.78 -2.78
CA GLY A 4 -10.33 -15.97 -3.50
C GLY A 4 -8.88 -16.37 -3.18
N LEU A 5 -8.10 -15.44 -2.64
CA LEU A 5 -6.72 -15.67 -2.18
C LEU A 5 -6.58 -15.71 -0.65
N SER A 6 -7.66 -15.50 0.10
CA SER A 6 -7.62 -15.52 1.55
C SER A 6 -7.20 -16.90 2.06
N ARG A 7 -6.30 -16.92 3.05
CA ARG A 7 -5.82 -18.14 3.69
C ARG A 7 -6.23 -18.13 5.16
N LEU A 8 -6.71 -19.27 5.64
CA LEU A 8 -6.92 -19.46 7.07
C LEU A 8 -5.56 -19.59 7.73
N PHE A 9 -5.30 -18.76 8.74
CA PHE A 9 -4.13 -18.89 9.61
C PHE A 9 -4.51 -19.76 10.82
N PRO A 10 -3.94 -20.97 10.95
CA PRO A 10 -3.98 -21.69 12.23
C PRO A 10 -3.44 -20.80 13.35
N ALA A 11 -4.02 -20.90 14.55
CA ALA A 11 -3.61 -20.06 15.69
C ALA A 11 -2.13 -20.20 16.07
N ASP A 12 -1.51 -21.34 15.71
CA ASP A 12 -0.14 -21.70 16.11
C ASP A 12 0.93 -21.37 15.05
N VAL A 13 0.57 -20.70 13.94
CA VAL A 13 1.53 -20.35 12.88
C VAL A 13 1.62 -18.85 12.65
N THR A 14 2.84 -18.36 12.41
CA THR A 14 3.11 -16.93 12.17
C THR A 14 3.00 -16.53 10.70
N HIS A 15 3.06 -17.50 9.79
CA HIS A 15 3.04 -17.28 8.35
C HIS A 15 2.47 -18.48 7.59
N VAL A 16 2.09 -18.26 6.34
CA VAL A 16 1.78 -19.30 5.35
C VAL A 16 2.77 -19.17 4.20
N SER A 17 3.56 -20.21 3.96
CA SER A 17 4.48 -20.25 2.82
C SER A 17 3.71 -20.52 1.53
N THR A 18 3.74 -19.58 0.60
CA THR A 18 3.02 -19.71 -0.68
C THR A 18 3.66 -18.84 -1.76
N ALA A 19 3.50 -19.22 -3.03
CA ALA A 19 3.96 -18.39 -4.14
C ALA A 19 3.27 -17.01 -4.07
N PRO A 20 3.96 -15.90 -4.40
CA PRO A 20 3.38 -14.57 -4.29
C PRO A 20 2.19 -14.47 -5.24
N GLN A 21 0.99 -14.33 -4.66
CA GLN A 21 -0.24 -14.11 -5.40
C GLN A 21 -0.92 -12.88 -4.82
N GLY A 22 -1.32 -11.96 -5.68
CA GLY A 22 -1.97 -10.72 -5.26
C GLY A 22 -2.08 -9.72 -6.41
N THR A 23 -2.76 -8.61 -6.14
CA THR A 23 -2.95 -7.54 -7.13
C THR A 23 -1.71 -6.63 -7.16
N PRO A 24 -1.15 -6.32 -8.34
CA PRO A 24 -0.03 -5.38 -8.47
C PRO A 24 -0.31 -4.05 -7.77
N GLY A 25 0.67 -3.53 -7.02
CA GLY A 25 0.56 -2.30 -6.22
C GLY A 25 0.20 -2.51 -4.75
N TYR A 26 -0.44 -3.64 -4.41
CA TYR A 26 -0.86 -3.96 -3.03
C TYR A 26 -0.01 -5.05 -2.38
N LEU A 27 0.85 -5.70 -3.16
CA LEU A 27 1.66 -6.81 -2.70
C LEU A 27 2.75 -6.33 -1.74
N ASP A 28 2.76 -6.89 -0.54
CA ASP A 28 3.81 -6.68 0.44
C ASP A 28 5.18 -7.09 -0.14
N PRO A 29 6.17 -6.17 -0.17
CA PRO A 29 7.49 -6.47 -0.71
C PRO A 29 8.23 -7.55 0.09
N GLU A 30 7.97 -7.67 1.40
CA GLU A 30 8.58 -8.71 2.24
C GLU A 30 7.97 -10.08 1.94
N TYR A 31 6.63 -10.16 1.79
CA TYR A 31 5.98 -11.37 1.28
C TYR A 31 6.52 -11.77 -0.11
N HIS A 32 6.70 -10.82 -1.02
CA HIS A 32 7.25 -11.10 -2.35
C HIS A 32 8.69 -11.65 -2.32
N GLN A 33 9.50 -11.23 -1.34
CA GLN A 33 10.89 -11.66 -1.20
C GLN A 33 11.02 -12.99 -0.44
N CYS A 34 10.28 -13.13 0.65
CA CYS A 34 10.42 -14.24 1.59
C CYS A 34 9.42 -15.38 1.33
N TYR A 35 8.44 -15.20 0.45
CA TYR A 35 7.36 -16.16 0.17
C TYR A 35 6.49 -16.49 1.40
N GLN A 36 6.53 -15.62 2.41
CA GLN A 36 5.82 -15.77 3.68
C GLN A 36 4.64 -14.80 3.73
N LEU A 37 3.43 -15.32 3.54
CA LEU A 37 2.22 -14.54 3.74
C LEU A 37 1.93 -14.44 5.23
N THR A 38 1.78 -13.23 5.75
CA THR A 38 1.52 -12.99 7.18
C THR A 38 0.36 -12.00 7.36
N ALA A 39 -0.12 -11.86 8.59
CA ALA A 39 -1.03 -10.77 8.93
C ALA A 39 -0.43 -9.37 8.65
N LYS A 40 0.90 -9.21 8.59
CA LYS A 40 1.55 -7.95 8.21
C LYS A 40 1.40 -7.64 6.73
N SER A 41 1.31 -8.66 5.88
CA SER A 41 1.06 -8.50 4.45
C SER A 41 -0.34 -7.93 4.19
N ASP A 42 -1.34 -8.34 4.98
CA ASP A 42 -2.68 -7.75 4.95
C ASP A 42 -2.67 -6.29 5.45
N VAL A 43 -1.90 -6.00 6.50
CA VAL A 43 -1.73 -4.62 7.00
C VAL A 43 -1.06 -3.72 5.96
N TYR A 44 -0.06 -4.23 5.23
CA TYR A 44 0.59 -3.48 4.14
C TYR A 44 -0.41 -3.13 3.03
N SER A 45 -1.15 -4.13 2.54
CA SER A 45 -2.12 -3.92 1.46
C SER A 45 -3.24 -2.96 1.88
N PHE A 46 -3.72 -3.06 3.12
CA PHE A 46 -4.65 -2.08 3.70
C PHE A 46 -4.05 -0.66 3.76
N GLY A 47 -2.76 -0.54 4.09
CA GLY A 47 -2.05 0.73 4.04
C GLY A 47 -2.04 1.37 2.65
N VAL A 48 -1.87 0.57 1.59
CA VAL A 48 -1.98 1.06 0.20
C VAL A 48 -3.40 1.56 -0.09
N VAL A 49 -4.44 0.83 0.32
CA VAL A 49 -5.83 1.28 0.17
C VAL A 49 -6.07 2.62 0.89
N LEU A 50 -5.55 2.77 2.11
CA LEU A 50 -5.63 4.04 2.83
C LEU A 50 -4.94 5.17 2.06
N LEU A 51 -3.77 4.92 1.48
CA LEU A 51 -3.07 5.89 0.64
C LEU A 51 -3.92 6.29 -0.58
N GLU A 52 -4.52 5.33 -1.28
CA GLU A 52 -5.42 5.62 -2.41
C GLU A 52 -6.59 6.51 -2.01
N LEU A 53 -7.18 6.28 -0.83
CA LEU A 53 -8.29 7.07 -0.33
C LEU A 53 -7.90 8.51 0.00
N ILE A 54 -6.74 8.73 0.63
CA ILE A 54 -6.32 10.08 1.03
C ILE A 54 -5.72 10.89 -0.13
N SER A 55 -5.13 10.22 -1.13
CA SER A 55 -4.47 10.89 -2.26
C SER A 55 -5.36 10.95 -3.50
N SER A 56 -6.41 10.12 -3.58
CA SER A 56 -7.17 9.86 -4.81
C SER A 56 -6.29 9.46 -6.00
N LEU A 57 -5.19 8.76 -5.73
CA LEU A 57 -4.24 8.30 -6.74
C LEU A 57 -4.30 6.79 -6.86
N PRO A 58 -4.05 6.22 -8.05
CA PRO A 58 -4.04 4.77 -8.22
C PRO A 58 -2.83 4.13 -7.52
N ALA A 59 -3.00 2.92 -7.00
CA ALA A 59 -1.94 2.10 -6.40
C ALA A 59 -0.74 1.86 -7.33
N VAL A 60 -0.97 1.77 -8.66
CA VAL A 60 0.06 1.64 -9.69
C VAL A 60 -0.15 2.72 -10.76
N ASP A 61 0.89 3.52 -11.01
CA ASP A 61 0.88 4.53 -12.07
C ASP A 61 2.17 4.46 -12.90
N MET A 62 2.03 3.92 -14.11
CA MET A 62 3.15 3.77 -15.06
C MET A 62 3.64 5.09 -15.65
N LYS A 63 2.94 6.21 -15.40
CA LYS A 63 3.35 7.54 -15.84
C LYS A 63 4.33 8.20 -14.86
N ARG A 64 4.46 7.68 -13.63
CA ARG A 64 5.41 8.17 -12.62
C ARG A 64 6.84 7.73 -12.92
N GLN A 65 7.80 8.32 -12.20
CA GLN A 65 9.18 7.87 -12.24
C GLN A 65 9.28 6.40 -11.80
N LYS A 66 10.24 5.67 -12.36
CA LYS A 66 10.37 4.21 -12.19
C LYS A 66 10.33 3.73 -10.72
N HIS A 67 10.87 4.53 -9.79
CA HIS A 67 10.89 4.18 -8.37
C HIS A 67 9.62 4.59 -7.61
N GLU A 68 8.74 5.39 -8.22
CA GLU A 68 7.47 5.89 -7.66
C GLU A 68 6.23 5.28 -8.35
N ILE A 69 6.41 4.30 -9.25
CA ILE A 69 5.29 3.60 -9.92
C ILE A 69 4.28 3.06 -8.89
N ASN A 70 4.76 2.46 -7.81
CA ASN A 70 3.92 2.04 -6.69
C ASN A 70 3.58 3.24 -5.80
N LEU A 71 2.31 3.42 -5.48
CA LEU A 71 1.82 4.49 -4.61
C LEU A 71 2.47 4.45 -3.22
N SER A 72 2.71 3.27 -2.68
CA SER A 72 3.43 3.11 -1.41
C SER A 72 4.82 3.75 -1.44
N ASN A 73 5.57 3.57 -2.54
CA ASN A 73 6.90 4.18 -2.70
C ASN A 73 6.80 5.70 -2.87
N TYR A 74 5.87 6.18 -3.68
CA TYR A 74 5.60 7.61 -3.86
C TYR A 74 5.27 8.29 -2.52
N ALA A 75 4.34 7.70 -1.76
CA ALA A 75 3.93 8.19 -0.45
C ALA A 75 5.09 8.21 0.55
N MET A 76 5.86 7.12 0.63
CA MET A 76 7.02 7.06 1.50
C MET A 76 8.07 8.12 1.16
N ASN A 77 8.28 8.43 -0.13
CA ASN A 77 9.19 9.48 -0.55
C ASN A 77 8.70 10.86 -0.09
N ARG A 78 7.42 11.18 -0.31
CA ARG A 78 6.82 12.46 0.11
C ARG A 78 6.84 12.63 1.63
N ILE A 79 6.49 11.59 2.39
CA ILE A 79 6.51 11.60 3.85
C ILE A 79 7.94 11.85 4.36
N LYS A 80 8.94 11.14 3.84
CA LYS A 80 10.35 11.32 4.25
C LYS A 80 10.90 12.71 3.95
N GLN A 81 10.41 13.35 2.90
CA GLN A 81 10.80 14.71 2.50
C GLN A 81 9.99 15.80 3.25
N GLY A 82 9.03 15.43 4.09
CA GLY A 82 8.13 16.39 4.73
C GLY A 82 7.10 17.01 3.78
N ALA A 83 7.01 16.51 2.54
CA ALA A 83 6.14 16.99 1.48
C ALA A 83 4.77 16.29 1.48
N PHE A 84 4.20 16.05 2.67
CA PHE A 84 2.93 15.32 2.81
C PHE A 84 1.74 16.05 2.17
N ALA A 85 1.77 17.38 2.10
CA ALA A 85 0.74 18.16 1.43
C ALA A 85 0.62 17.81 -0.07
N ASP A 86 1.71 17.40 -0.72
CA ASP A 86 1.72 16.97 -2.13
C ASP A 86 1.18 15.55 -2.33
N LEU A 87 0.98 14.80 -1.23
CA LEU A 87 0.40 13.46 -1.24
C LEU A 87 -1.12 13.50 -1.07
N VAL A 88 -1.66 14.46 -0.30
CA VAL A 88 -3.09 14.50 0.04
C VAL A 88 -3.90 15.14 -1.09
N ASP A 89 -5.06 14.58 -1.40
CA ASP A 89 -5.98 15.18 -2.36
C ASP A 89 -6.41 16.58 -1.88
N GLN A 90 -6.18 17.59 -2.71
CA GLN A 90 -6.54 18.99 -2.44
C GLN A 90 -8.05 19.17 -2.20
N ARG A 91 -8.89 18.29 -2.74
CA ARG A 91 -10.35 18.29 -2.52
C ARG A 91 -10.75 17.97 -1.09
N LEU A 92 -9.84 17.41 -0.28
CA LEU A 92 -10.06 17.16 1.14
C LEU A 92 -9.86 18.42 2.01
N GLY A 93 -9.45 19.55 1.42
CA GLY A 93 -9.21 20.79 2.18
C GLY A 93 -7.98 20.72 3.09
N PHE A 94 -7.00 19.88 2.75
CA PHE A 94 -5.76 19.76 3.51
C PHE A 94 -4.88 21.00 3.31
N GLY A 95 -4.47 21.66 4.40
CA GLY A 95 -3.62 22.86 4.35
C GLY A 95 -4.35 24.16 4.05
N SER A 96 -5.64 24.15 3.71
CA SER A 96 -6.48 25.34 3.81
C SER A 96 -6.75 25.58 5.29
N GLY A 97 -5.84 26.30 5.94
CA GLY A 97 -6.13 26.89 7.24
C GLY A 97 -7.47 27.60 7.14
N VAL A 98 -8.42 27.21 7.98
CA VAL A 98 -9.55 28.05 8.33
C VAL A 98 -8.95 29.40 8.70
N LYS A 99 -9.14 30.39 7.84
CA LYS A 99 -9.20 31.80 8.23
C LYS A 99 -10.66 32.13 8.47
#